data_AF-A0A8J5JQX9-F1
#
_entry.id   AF-A0A8J5JQX9-F1
#
_cell.length_a   1.000
_cell.length_b   1.000
_cell.length_c   1.000
_cell.angle_alpha   90.00
_cell.angle_beta   90.00
_cell.angle_gamma   90.00
#
_symmetry.space_group_name_H-M   'P 1'
#
loop_
_entity.id
_entity.type
_entity.pdbx_description
1 polymer ?
#
loop_
_entity_poly.entity_id
_entity_poly.type
_entity_poly.pdbx_seq_one_letter_code
_entity_poly.pdbx_strand_id
1 'polypeptide(L)'
;MPPKRPAAPSGSTPKRARRVLTLNEKNEVLKQLDSGMSYAAVGRHFGLNESSVRFPTAEPQLRNIITMANEVGGEGFSDLTAEEVQEELLGNVGDPFTSDELEQLVELQDETDDEVSDDENKNLTLDNLGEVIRMSKALSARLYDIDPSLDRSLKAKRAIENVMLPYIELQREMRSKKAQTTITNFFSRRVPVIAEPADTSQQQDVEAAGTSQQ
;
A
#
# COMPACT_ATOMS: atom_id res chain seq x y z
N MET A 1 -74.15 17.59 9.51
CA MET A 1 -72.77 17.06 9.48
C MET A 1 -72.66 16.05 8.35
N PRO A 2 -71.66 16.13 7.46
CA PRO A 2 -71.55 15.20 6.33
C PRO A 2 -70.96 13.85 6.80
N PRO A 3 -71.38 12.72 6.21
CA PRO A 3 -70.87 11.41 6.58
C PRO A 3 -69.43 11.20 6.07
N LYS A 4 -68.59 10.66 6.96
CA LYS A 4 -67.18 10.34 6.74
C LYS A 4 -67.07 9.24 5.69
N ARG A 5 -66.33 9.49 4.59
CA ARG A 5 -66.03 8.49 3.55
C ARG A 5 -65.32 7.28 4.18
N PRO A 6 -65.64 6.03 3.79
CA PRO A 6 -64.86 4.86 4.22
C PRO A 6 -63.47 4.93 3.59
N ALA A 7 -62.44 4.66 4.40
CA ALA A 7 -61.07 4.56 3.94
C ALA A 7 -60.96 3.38 2.96
N ALA A 8 -60.44 3.63 1.75
CA ALA A 8 -60.06 2.57 0.85
C ALA A 8 -59.03 1.65 1.54
N PRO A 9 -59.11 0.32 1.38
CA PRO A 9 -58.08 -0.56 1.88
C PRO A 9 -56.77 -0.14 1.21
N SER A 10 -55.79 0.27 2.02
CA SER A 10 -54.43 0.50 1.57
C SER A 10 -53.90 -0.83 1.05
N GLY A 11 -54.06 -1.06 -0.25
CA GLY A 11 -53.45 -2.19 -0.92
C GLY A 11 -51.95 -2.13 -0.62
N SER A 12 -51.47 -3.08 0.17
CA SER A 12 -50.04 -3.25 0.40
C SER A 12 -49.44 -3.68 -0.93
N THR A 13 -49.08 -2.73 -1.78
CA THR A 13 -48.25 -3.02 -2.94
C THR A 13 -46.98 -3.67 -2.40
N PRO A 14 -46.66 -4.91 -2.81
CA PRO A 14 -45.49 -5.60 -2.29
C PRO A 14 -44.27 -4.72 -2.49
N LYS A 15 -43.49 -4.49 -1.43
CA LYS A 15 -42.25 -3.72 -1.50
C LYS A 15 -41.40 -4.35 -2.60
N ARG A 16 -41.15 -3.60 -3.66
CA ARG A 16 -40.37 -4.04 -4.82
C ARG A 16 -39.01 -4.51 -4.32
N ALA A 17 -38.65 -5.76 -4.62
CA ALA A 17 -37.35 -6.29 -4.23
C ALA A 17 -36.24 -5.41 -4.79
N ARG A 18 -35.19 -5.16 -3.99
CA ARG A 18 -34.01 -4.42 -4.48
C ARG A 18 -33.34 -5.25 -5.57
N ARG A 19 -33.36 -4.74 -6.80
CA ARG A 19 -32.69 -5.33 -7.96
C ARG A 19 -31.42 -4.55 -8.24
N VAL A 20 -30.30 -5.26 -8.33
CA VAL A 20 -29.00 -4.71 -8.75
C VAL A 20 -28.88 -4.90 -10.25
N LEU A 21 -28.54 -3.84 -11.00
CA LEU A 21 -28.26 -3.99 -12.43
C LEU A 21 -26.90 -4.66 -12.65
N THR A 22 -26.87 -5.62 -13.55
CA THR A 22 -25.62 -6.14 -14.13
C THR A 22 -24.96 -5.09 -15.02
N LEU A 23 -23.67 -5.28 -15.32
CA LEU A 23 -22.92 -4.38 -16.19
C LEU A 23 -23.55 -4.27 -17.59
N ASN A 24 -23.99 -5.39 -18.16
CA ASN A 24 -24.67 -5.43 -19.46
C ASN A 24 -25.99 -4.66 -19.44
N GLU A 25 -26.79 -4.80 -18.38
CA GLU A 25 -28.04 -4.05 -18.24
C GLU A 25 -27.79 -2.54 -18.09
N LYS A 26 -26.72 -2.14 -17.39
CA LYS A 26 -26.31 -0.72 -17.32
C LYS A 26 -25.89 -0.19 -18.69
N ASN A 27 -25.13 -0.96 -19.48
CA ASN A 27 -24.72 -0.55 -20.82
C ASN A 27 -25.93 -0.35 -21.76
N GLU A 28 -26.94 -1.22 -21.67
CA GLU A 28 -28.16 -1.06 -22.46
C GLU A 28 -28.98 0.16 -22.01
N VAL A 29 -29.02 0.44 -20.71
CA VAL A 29 -29.63 1.68 -20.19
C VAL A 29 -28.91 2.91 -20.76
N LEU A 30 -27.58 2.92 -20.82
CA LEU A 30 -26.81 4.04 -21.39
C LEU A 30 -27.15 4.25 -22.88
N LYS A 31 -27.16 3.19 -23.68
CA LYS A 31 -27.53 3.29 -25.12
C LYS A 31 -28.91 3.89 -25.34
N GLN A 32 -29.90 3.52 -24.51
CA GLN A 32 -31.24 4.07 -24.61
C GLN A 32 -31.29 5.55 -24.23
N LEU A 33 -30.53 5.97 -23.21
CA LEU A 33 -30.42 7.39 -22.84
C LEU A 33 -29.72 8.20 -23.93
N ASP A 34 -28.65 7.69 -24.53
CA ASP A 34 -27.92 8.35 -25.63
C ASP A 34 -28.78 8.47 -26.90
N SER A 35 -29.70 7.53 -27.12
CA SER A 35 -30.71 7.63 -28.19
C SER A 35 -31.80 8.68 -27.95
N GLY A 36 -31.75 9.38 -26.81
CA GLY A 36 -32.67 10.45 -26.44
C GLY A 36 -33.89 10.00 -25.62
N MET A 37 -33.91 8.76 -25.12
CA MET A 37 -35.00 8.32 -24.25
C MET A 37 -34.93 9.00 -22.88
N SER A 38 -36.07 9.43 -22.36
CA SER A 38 -36.14 9.96 -20.99
C SER A 38 -35.83 8.89 -19.93
N TYR A 39 -35.22 9.28 -18.81
CA TYR A 39 -34.95 8.39 -17.66
C TYR A 39 -36.19 7.63 -17.18
N ALA A 40 -37.36 8.27 -17.17
CA ALA A 40 -38.63 7.62 -16.81
C ALA A 40 -39.07 6.54 -17.81
N ALA A 41 -38.81 6.73 -19.10
CA ALA A 41 -39.12 5.72 -20.13
C ALA A 41 -38.21 4.49 -19.99
N VAL A 42 -36.91 4.73 -19.82
CA VAL A 42 -35.92 3.67 -19.60
C VAL A 42 -36.20 2.92 -18.29
N GLY A 43 -36.54 3.64 -17.21
CA GLY A 43 -36.93 3.02 -15.94
C GLY A 43 -38.14 2.11 -16.06
N ARG A 44 -39.15 2.49 -16.86
CA ARG A 44 -40.29 1.60 -17.15
C ARG A 44 -39.87 0.36 -17.92
N HIS A 45 -39.01 0.50 -18.94
CA HIS A 45 -38.51 -0.62 -19.75
C HIS A 45 -37.77 -1.68 -18.91
N PHE A 46 -36.93 -1.23 -17.97
CA PHE A 46 -36.15 -2.14 -17.11
C PHE A 46 -36.85 -2.52 -15.80
N GLY A 47 -38.04 -1.98 -15.53
CA GLY A 47 -38.74 -2.21 -14.27
C GLY A 47 -37.99 -1.63 -13.06
N LEU A 48 -37.37 -0.46 -13.24
CA LEU A 48 -36.57 0.25 -12.25
C LEU A 48 -37.23 1.59 -11.90
N ASN A 49 -36.84 2.14 -10.75
CA ASN A 49 -37.19 3.51 -10.42
C ASN A 49 -36.25 4.45 -11.19
N GLU A 50 -36.71 5.64 -11.51
CA GLU A 50 -35.91 6.64 -12.24
C GLU A 50 -34.58 6.95 -11.55
N SER A 51 -34.58 6.98 -10.20
CA SER A 51 -33.37 7.12 -9.39
C SER A 51 -32.33 6.00 -9.58
N SER A 52 -32.77 4.81 -9.97
CA SER A 52 -31.90 3.66 -10.23
C SER A 52 -31.32 3.67 -11.66
N VAL A 53 -31.96 4.40 -12.57
CA VAL A 53 -31.51 4.61 -13.96
C VAL A 53 -30.49 5.74 -14.02
N ARG A 54 -30.60 6.71 -13.12
CA ARG A 54 -29.68 7.85 -13.03
C ARG A 54 -28.39 7.46 -12.29
N PHE A 55 -27.63 6.56 -12.89
CA PHE A 55 -26.26 6.27 -12.43
C PHE A 55 -25.24 7.20 -13.11
N PRO A 56 -24.05 7.38 -12.51
CA PRO A 56 -23.01 8.24 -13.07
C PRO A 56 -22.54 7.71 -14.44
N THR A 57 -22.43 8.58 -15.45
CA THR A 57 -22.01 8.25 -16.83
C THR A 57 -20.53 8.57 -17.03
N ALA A 58 -19.74 7.78 -17.75
CA ALA A 58 -18.27 7.94 -17.74
C ALA A 58 -17.79 9.37 -18.08
N GLU A 59 -18.45 10.04 -19.02
CA GLU A 59 -18.10 11.39 -19.52
C GLU A 59 -17.99 12.48 -18.42
N PRO A 60 -19.04 12.77 -17.61
CA PRO A 60 -18.93 13.76 -16.54
C PRO A 60 -17.94 13.35 -15.44
N GLN A 61 -17.70 12.05 -15.23
CA GLN A 61 -16.68 11.62 -14.26
C GLN A 61 -15.27 11.87 -14.77
N LEU A 62 -15.02 11.59 -16.05
CA LEU A 62 -13.74 11.84 -16.70
C LEU A 62 -13.36 13.32 -16.57
N ARG A 63 -14.29 14.21 -16.86
CA ARG A 63 -14.11 15.65 -16.69
C ARG A 63 -13.78 16.03 -15.24
N ASN A 64 -14.46 15.45 -14.26
CA ASN A 64 -14.20 15.73 -12.85
C ASN A 64 -12.80 15.25 -12.43
N ILE A 65 -12.39 14.07 -12.89
CA ILE A 65 -11.05 13.50 -12.62
C ILE A 65 -9.97 14.44 -13.12
N ILE A 66 -10.07 14.88 -14.38
CA ILE A 66 -9.13 15.82 -15.01
C ILE A 66 -9.11 17.16 -14.27
N THR A 67 -10.29 17.65 -13.87
CA THR A 67 -10.39 18.92 -13.13
C THR A 67 -9.66 18.80 -11.78
N MET A 68 -9.88 17.71 -11.04
CA MET A 68 -9.21 17.48 -9.76
C MET A 68 -7.70 17.30 -9.93
N ALA A 69 -7.26 16.56 -10.96
CA ALA A 69 -5.84 16.37 -11.28
C ALA A 69 -5.16 17.72 -11.54
N ASN A 70 -5.74 18.54 -12.41
CA ASN A 70 -5.22 19.86 -12.74
C ASN A 70 -5.24 20.83 -11.53
N GLU A 71 -6.23 20.69 -10.63
CA GLU A 71 -6.31 21.49 -9.39
C GLU A 71 -5.26 21.10 -8.35
N VAL A 72 -4.95 19.79 -8.23
CA VAL A 72 -3.86 19.30 -7.37
C VAL A 72 -2.51 19.77 -7.92
N GLY A 73 -2.36 19.77 -9.25
CA GLY A 73 -1.14 20.19 -9.94
C GLY A 73 0.03 19.23 -9.72
N GLY A 74 1.21 19.61 -10.25
CA GLY A 74 2.41 18.75 -10.29
C GLY A 74 2.71 18.21 -11.68
N GLU A 75 3.89 17.60 -11.83
CA GLU A 75 4.32 16.98 -13.09
C GLU A 75 3.37 15.81 -13.44
N GLY A 76 2.84 15.79 -14.67
CA GLY A 76 1.90 14.78 -15.15
C GLY A 76 0.44 14.94 -14.70
N PHE A 77 0.14 15.85 -13.78
CA PHE A 77 -1.23 16.16 -13.33
C PHE A 77 -1.74 17.50 -13.85
N SER A 78 -0.84 18.44 -14.17
CA SER A 78 -1.19 19.81 -14.58
C SER A 78 -1.58 19.94 -16.05
N ASP A 79 -1.16 18.97 -16.87
CA ASP A 79 -1.35 18.89 -18.30
C ASP A 79 -2.23 17.69 -18.71
N LEU A 80 -2.80 16.97 -17.74
CA LEU A 80 -3.60 15.77 -17.97
C LEU A 80 -4.83 16.08 -18.83
N THR A 81 -4.95 15.37 -19.95
CA THR A 81 -6.03 15.52 -20.94
C THR A 81 -7.05 14.38 -20.89
N ALA A 82 -8.21 14.60 -21.51
CA ALA A 82 -9.25 13.57 -21.58
C ALA A 82 -8.84 12.41 -22.49
N GLU A 83 -8.08 12.72 -23.54
CA GLU A 83 -7.55 11.78 -24.50
C GLU A 83 -6.57 10.82 -23.83
N GLU A 84 -5.63 11.32 -23.00
CA GLU A 84 -4.66 10.48 -22.27
C GLU A 84 -5.36 9.52 -21.29
N VAL A 85 -6.30 10.04 -20.49
CA VAL A 85 -7.04 9.22 -19.53
C VAL A 85 -7.93 8.20 -20.26
N GLN A 86 -8.50 8.57 -21.40
CA GLN A 86 -9.32 7.67 -22.21
C GLN A 86 -8.46 6.60 -22.91
N GLU A 87 -7.29 6.93 -23.45
CA GLU A 87 -6.38 5.96 -24.05
C GLU A 87 -5.84 4.98 -23.00
N GLU A 88 -5.43 5.45 -21.83
CA GLU A 88 -4.91 4.60 -20.77
C GLU A 88 -6.00 3.70 -20.13
N LEU A 89 -7.21 4.24 -19.93
CA LEU A 89 -8.30 3.50 -19.27
C LEU A 89 -9.20 2.70 -20.21
N LEU A 90 -9.39 3.14 -21.47
CA LEU A 90 -10.25 2.43 -22.45
C LEU A 90 -9.43 1.69 -23.52
N GLY A 91 -8.20 2.10 -23.81
CA GLY A 91 -7.32 1.44 -24.79
C GLY A 91 -6.85 0.05 -24.33
N ASN A 92 -6.65 -0.12 -23.02
CA ASN A 92 -6.11 -1.35 -22.43
C ASN A 92 -7.19 -2.32 -21.90
N VAL A 93 -8.48 -2.06 -22.16
CA VAL A 93 -9.61 -2.88 -21.65
C VAL A 93 -9.67 -4.28 -22.28
N GLY A 94 -8.89 -4.52 -23.33
CA GLY A 94 -8.88 -5.78 -24.08
C GLY A 94 -8.01 -6.88 -23.48
N ASP A 95 -6.90 -6.54 -22.83
CA ASP A 95 -5.96 -7.52 -22.31
C ASP A 95 -5.88 -7.46 -20.79
N PRO A 96 -6.18 -8.57 -20.08
CA PRO A 96 -5.82 -8.66 -18.68
C PRO A 96 -4.31 -8.50 -18.57
N PHE A 97 -3.85 -7.67 -17.64
CA PHE A 97 -2.43 -7.52 -17.33
C PHE A 97 -1.76 -8.90 -17.36
N THR A 98 -0.72 -9.02 -18.18
CA THR A 98 0.04 -10.26 -18.22
C THR A 98 0.73 -10.47 -16.87
N SER A 99 1.05 -11.72 -16.54
CA SER A 99 1.79 -12.02 -15.30
C SER A 99 3.09 -11.21 -15.23
N ASP A 100 3.72 -10.99 -16.38
CA ASP A 100 4.99 -10.29 -16.52
C ASP A 100 4.83 -8.77 -16.36
N GLU A 101 3.71 -8.18 -16.80
CA GLU A 101 3.38 -6.76 -16.52
C GLU A 101 3.00 -6.55 -15.05
N LEU A 102 2.30 -7.53 -14.46
CA LEU A 102 1.97 -7.49 -13.04
C LEU A 102 3.24 -7.60 -12.17
N GLU A 103 4.19 -8.43 -12.58
CA GLU A 103 5.52 -8.50 -11.96
C GLU A 103 6.30 -7.19 -12.15
N GLN A 104 6.30 -6.58 -13.34
CA GLN A 104 6.93 -5.27 -13.57
C GLN A 104 6.31 -4.13 -12.74
N LEU A 105 4.99 -4.13 -12.52
CA LEU A 105 4.31 -3.18 -11.62
C LEU A 105 4.74 -3.35 -10.15
N VAL A 106 5.03 -4.59 -9.74
CA VAL A 106 5.57 -4.90 -8.41
C VAL A 106 7.05 -4.52 -8.33
N GLU A 107 7.80 -4.69 -9.41
CA GLU A 107 9.23 -4.37 -9.46
C GLU A 107 9.46 -2.84 -9.49
N LEU A 108 8.60 -2.08 -10.19
CA LEU A 108 8.57 -0.61 -10.14
C LEU A 108 8.20 -0.06 -8.75
N GLN A 109 7.52 -0.84 -7.90
CA GLN A 109 7.32 -0.48 -6.48
C GLN A 109 8.58 -0.65 -5.63
N ASP A 110 9.49 -1.54 -6.04
CA ASP A 110 10.75 -1.79 -5.34
C ASP A 110 11.91 -0.92 -5.87
N GLU A 111 11.80 -0.38 -7.10
CA GLU A 111 12.84 0.48 -7.71
C GLU A 111 12.72 2.00 -7.43
N THR A 112 11.69 2.46 -6.70
CA THR A 112 11.57 3.87 -6.25
C THR A 112 11.79 4.06 -4.74
N ASP A 113 12.70 3.29 -4.13
CA ASP A 113 13.24 3.60 -2.78
C ASP A 113 14.51 4.47 -2.84
N ASP A 114 14.77 5.13 -3.97
CA ASP A 114 15.73 6.22 -4.09
C ASP A 114 15.00 7.58 -4.04
N GLU A 115 14.96 8.15 -2.83
CA GLU A 115 14.81 9.57 -2.49
C GLU A 115 13.73 10.40 -3.22
N VAL A 116 12.46 10.16 -2.89
CA VAL A 116 11.45 11.25 -2.84
C VAL A 116 11.17 11.62 -1.38
N SER A 117 12.12 12.33 -0.80
CA SER A 117 11.92 13.08 0.44
C SER A 117 11.15 14.36 0.12
N ASP A 118 9.81 14.31 0.15
CA ASP A 118 8.97 15.49 0.43
C ASP A 118 7.53 15.12 0.83
N ASP A 119 7.37 14.04 1.60
CA ASP A 119 6.27 13.99 2.57
C ASP A 119 6.89 14.21 3.94
N GLU A 120 6.40 15.20 4.69
CA GLU A 120 6.54 15.28 6.15
C GLU A 120 5.84 14.06 6.79
N ASN A 121 6.39 12.88 6.54
CA ASN A 121 5.89 11.60 6.96
C ASN A 121 6.04 11.55 8.49
N LYS A 122 4.96 11.92 9.19
CA LYS A 122 4.72 11.66 10.61
C LYS A 122 4.56 10.15 10.89
N ASN A 123 5.39 9.33 10.24
CA ASN A 123 5.35 7.89 10.28
C ASN A 123 6.29 7.39 11.39
N LEU A 124 5.90 6.29 12.03
CA LEU A 124 6.71 5.60 13.06
C LEU A 124 7.87 4.86 12.39
N THR A 125 8.87 5.60 11.93
CA THR A 125 10.11 5.04 11.38
C THR A 125 11.06 4.61 12.51
N LEU A 126 12.05 3.77 12.18
CA LEU A 126 13.03 3.28 13.15
C LEU A 126 13.80 4.43 13.83
N ASP A 127 14.10 5.47 13.05
CA ASP A 127 14.88 6.63 13.46
C ASP A 127 14.05 7.57 14.31
N ASN A 128 12.83 7.92 13.87
CA ASN A 128 11.89 8.74 14.64
C ASN A 128 11.59 8.07 16.00
N LEU A 129 11.36 6.75 16.00
CA LEU A 129 11.12 5.98 17.22
C LEU A 129 12.34 5.95 18.14
N GLY A 130 13.54 5.82 17.57
CA GLY A 130 14.80 5.90 18.31
C GLY A 130 15.02 7.26 18.96
N GLU A 131 14.69 8.33 18.25
CA GLU A 131 14.79 9.68 18.77
C GLU A 131 13.81 9.91 19.94
N VAL A 132 12.53 9.55 19.79
CA VAL A 132 11.53 9.70 20.85
C VAL A 132 11.90 8.87 22.10
N ILE A 133 12.39 7.64 21.93
CA ILE A 133 12.87 6.82 23.04
C ILE A 133 14.08 7.46 23.73
N ARG A 134 15.01 8.06 22.98
CA ARG A 134 16.16 8.77 23.54
C ARG A 134 15.71 10.02 24.32
N MET A 135 14.79 10.81 23.77
CA MET A 135 14.26 12.02 24.41
C MET A 135 13.52 11.68 25.71
N SER A 136 12.69 10.63 25.72
CA SER A 136 11.96 10.24 26.93
C SER A 136 12.89 9.80 28.07
N LYS A 137 13.97 9.07 27.76
CA LYS A 137 15.03 8.74 28.73
C LYS A 137 15.76 9.97 29.26
N ALA A 138 16.07 10.93 28.39
CA ALA A 138 16.70 12.18 28.80
C ALA A 138 15.78 13.01 29.71
N LEU A 139 14.49 13.10 29.37
CA LEU A 139 13.48 13.77 30.19
C LEU A 139 13.32 13.12 31.56
N SER A 140 13.21 11.79 31.62
CA SER A 140 13.04 11.07 32.87
C SER A 140 14.26 11.21 33.79
N ALA A 141 15.47 11.19 33.25
CA ALA A 141 16.70 11.48 33.99
C ALA A 141 16.72 12.94 34.48
N ARG A 142 16.40 13.90 33.60
CA ARG A 142 16.42 15.32 33.96
C ARG A 142 15.43 15.65 35.07
N LEU A 143 14.22 15.12 35.02
CA LEU A 143 13.22 15.30 36.08
C LEU A 143 13.66 14.68 37.40
N TYR A 144 14.37 13.55 37.35
CA TYR A 144 14.93 12.91 38.55
C TYR A 144 15.99 13.79 39.22
N ASP A 145 16.87 14.42 38.44
CA ASP A 145 18.01 15.19 38.94
C ASP A 145 17.62 16.58 39.49
N ILE A 146 16.62 17.24 38.89
CA ILE A 146 16.26 18.63 39.26
C ILE A 146 15.16 18.72 40.31
N ASP A 147 14.42 17.63 40.58
CA ASP A 147 13.29 17.65 41.50
C ASP A 147 13.74 17.37 42.95
N PRO A 148 13.56 18.32 43.89
CA PRO A 148 13.92 18.12 45.30
C PRO A 148 13.11 17.01 45.99
N SER A 149 11.94 16.64 45.47
CA SER A 149 11.10 15.58 46.01
C SER A 149 11.39 14.26 45.30
N LEU A 150 12.16 13.38 45.97
CA LEU A 150 12.50 12.05 45.43
C LEU A 150 11.25 11.20 45.11
N ASP A 151 10.21 11.25 45.95
CA ASP A 151 8.99 10.48 45.72
C ASP A 151 8.29 10.90 44.42
N ARG A 152 8.13 12.21 44.22
CA ARG A 152 7.51 12.77 43.02
C ARG A 152 8.36 12.50 41.78
N SER A 153 9.67 12.69 41.87
CA SER A 153 10.59 12.51 40.74
C SER A 153 10.67 11.04 40.30
N LEU A 154 10.70 10.12 41.27
CA LEU A 154 10.68 8.68 41.01
C LEU A 154 9.34 8.22 40.43
N LYS A 155 8.23 8.78 40.91
CA LYS A 155 6.89 8.51 40.35
C LYS A 155 6.80 8.97 38.90
N ALA A 156 7.29 10.16 38.57
CA ALA A 156 7.33 10.67 37.20
C ALA A 156 8.21 9.81 36.29
N LYS A 157 9.42 9.46 36.75
CA LYS A 157 10.35 8.60 36.00
C LYS A 157 9.73 7.25 35.64
N ARG A 158 9.15 6.55 36.62
CA ARG A 158 8.48 5.26 36.40
C ARG A 158 7.28 5.38 35.46
N ALA A 159 6.49 6.45 35.57
CA ALA A 159 5.36 6.68 34.69
C ALA A 159 5.81 6.86 33.23
N ILE A 160 6.85 7.66 32.99
CA ILE A 160 7.42 7.85 31.64
C ILE A 160 7.96 6.53 31.10
N GLU A 161 8.75 5.80 31.89
CA GLU A 161 9.29 4.49 31.46
C GLU A 161 8.18 3.51 31.08
N ASN A 162 7.12 3.42 31.89
CA ASN A 162 5.98 2.54 31.62
C ASN A 162 5.20 2.93 30.37
N VAL A 163 4.91 4.22 30.17
CA VAL A 163 4.18 4.71 28.99
C VAL A 163 4.98 4.48 27.70
N MET A 164 6.31 4.48 27.78
CA MET A 164 7.18 4.25 26.64
C MET A 164 7.40 2.77 26.28
N LEU A 165 7.01 1.82 27.14
CA LEU A 165 7.22 0.39 26.90
C LEU A 165 6.67 -0.11 25.54
N PRO A 166 5.42 0.22 25.13
CA PRO A 166 4.88 -0.26 23.85
C PRO A 166 5.72 0.20 22.65
N TYR A 167 6.30 1.39 22.72
CA TYR A 167 7.15 1.95 21.67
C TYR A 167 8.54 1.30 21.65
N ILE A 168 9.09 0.95 22.81
CA ILE A 168 10.36 0.21 22.91
C ILE A 168 10.19 -1.20 22.32
N GLU A 169 9.06 -1.85 22.60
CA GLU A 169 8.73 -3.17 22.05
C GLU A 169 8.54 -3.11 20.54
N LEU A 170 7.79 -2.12 20.05
CA LEU A 170 7.62 -1.87 18.62
C LEU A 170 8.97 -1.66 17.91
N GLN A 171 9.89 -0.88 18.51
CA GLN A 171 11.21 -0.68 17.94
C GLN A 171 12.00 -1.99 17.82
N ARG A 172 11.90 -2.85 18.85
CA ARG A 172 12.56 -4.17 18.85
C ARG A 172 11.99 -5.06 17.75
N GLU A 173 10.67 -5.09 17.60
CA GLU A 173 9.99 -5.84 16.56
C GLU A 173 10.45 -5.40 15.17
N MET A 174 10.48 -4.09 14.90
CA MET A 174 10.96 -3.54 13.63
C MET A 174 12.41 -3.95 13.34
N ARG A 175 13.30 -3.90 14.35
CA ARG A 175 14.69 -4.36 14.20
C ARG A 175 14.77 -5.86 13.89
N SER A 176 13.90 -6.67 14.49
CA SER A 176 13.87 -8.11 14.25
C SER A 176 13.37 -8.49 12.85
N LYS A 177 12.39 -7.75 12.30
CA LYS A 177 11.88 -7.94 10.93
C LYS A 177 12.93 -7.56 9.89
N LYS A 178 13.66 -6.46 10.09
CA LYS A 178 14.77 -6.07 9.20
C LYS A 178 15.91 -7.10 9.15
N ALA A 179 16.05 -7.93 10.19
CA ALA A 179 17.04 -8.99 10.25
C ALA A 179 16.57 -10.32 9.60
N GLN A 180 15.31 -10.42 9.17
CA GLN A 180 14.82 -11.60 8.46
C GLN A 180 15.47 -11.64 7.07
N THR A 181 16.40 -12.58 6.87
CA THR A 181 17.02 -12.79 5.57
C THR A 181 16.03 -13.47 4.62
N THR A 182 15.97 -12.99 3.38
CA THR A 182 15.27 -13.68 2.29
C THR A 182 15.89 -15.06 2.06
N ILE A 183 15.05 -16.02 1.68
CA ILE A 183 15.48 -17.42 1.45
C ILE A 183 16.57 -17.51 0.37
N THR A 184 16.61 -16.56 -0.57
CA THR A 184 17.63 -16.41 -1.60
C THR A 184 19.06 -16.34 -1.03
N ASN A 185 19.24 -15.73 0.14
CA ASN A 185 20.55 -15.65 0.81
C ASN A 185 21.11 -17.03 1.22
N PHE A 186 20.28 -18.06 1.38
CA PHE A 186 20.74 -19.42 1.65
C PHE A 186 21.25 -20.14 0.40
N PHE A 187 20.71 -19.81 -0.78
CA PHE A 187 21.11 -20.43 -2.05
C PHE A 187 22.41 -19.85 -2.61
N SER A 188 22.84 -18.66 -2.16
CA SER A 188 24.10 -18.04 -2.56
C SER A 188 25.33 -18.55 -1.80
N ARG A 189 25.18 -19.49 -0.85
CA ARG A 189 26.30 -20.09 -0.12
C ARG A 189 27.07 -21.06 -1.02
N ARG A 190 28.06 -20.52 -1.74
CA ARG A 190 28.92 -21.27 -2.67
C ARG A 190 29.58 -22.47 -1.98
N VAL A 191 29.46 -23.63 -2.61
CA VAL A 191 30.26 -24.83 -2.32
C VAL A 191 31.73 -24.48 -2.52
N PRO A 192 32.63 -24.70 -1.53
CA PRO A 192 34.04 -24.54 -1.77
C PRO A 192 34.47 -25.54 -2.83
N VAL A 193 35.01 -25.02 -3.95
CA VAL A 193 35.65 -25.82 -5.00
C VAL A 193 36.80 -26.58 -4.34
N ILE A 194 36.62 -27.89 -4.15
CA ILE A 194 37.70 -28.78 -3.73
C ILE A 194 38.65 -28.85 -4.93
N ALA A 195 39.79 -28.18 -4.82
CA ALA A 195 40.85 -28.28 -5.82
C ALA A 195 41.36 -29.73 -5.85
N GLU A 196 41.39 -30.31 -7.06
CA GLU A 196 41.97 -31.63 -7.32
C GLU A 196 43.45 -31.71 -6.87
N PRO A 197 43.92 -32.88 -6.38
CA PRO A 197 45.31 -33.05 -6.04
C PRO A 197 46.16 -33.20 -7.31
N ALA A 198 47.08 -32.27 -7.51
CA ALA A 198 48.13 -32.37 -8.50
C ALA A 198 49.10 -33.52 -8.16
N ASP A 199 49.17 -34.50 -9.06
CA ASP A 199 50.21 -35.53 -9.13
C ASP A 199 51.54 -34.87 -9.53
N THR A 200 52.58 -35.03 -8.72
CA THR A 200 53.97 -34.87 -9.17
C THR A 200 54.88 -35.77 -8.34
N SER A 201 55.07 -36.98 -8.84
CA SER A 201 56.25 -37.81 -8.54
C SER A 201 57.45 -37.28 -9.33
N GLN A 202 58.48 -36.76 -8.67
CA GLN A 202 59.85 -36.79 -9.20
C GLN A 202 60.86 -37.03 -8.06
N GLN A 203 61.58 -38.14 -8.20
CA GLN A 203 62.77 -38.53 -7.45
C GLN A 203 63.91 -37.53 -7.70
N GLN A 204 64.69 -37.21 -6.68
CA GLN A 204 66.10 -36.82 -6.85
C GLN A 204 66.91 -37.30 -5.65
N ASP A 205 67.64 -38.39 -5.90
CA ASP A 205 68.87 -38.73 -5.18
C ASP A 205 69.90 -37.61 -5.38
N VAL A 206 70.56 -37.18 -4.30
CA VAL A 206 71.96 -36.73 -4.38
C VAL A 206 72.69 -37.01 -3.07
N GLU A 207 73.83 -37.61 -3.30
CA GLU A 207 74.80 -38.21 -2.42
C GLU A 207 75.81 -37.17 -1.87
N ALA A 208 76.47 -37.56 -0.79
CA ALA A 208 77.85 -37.23 -0.41
C ALA A 208 78.18 -35.84 0.20
N ALA A 209 78.42 -35.92 1.52
CA ALA A 209 79.75 -35.83 2.14
C ALA A 209 80.34 -34.46 2.57
N GLY A 210 80.61 -34.43 3.89
CA GLY A 210 81.77 -33.79 4.52
C GLY A 210 81.52 -32.40 5.13
N THR A 211 82.18 -31.94 6.19
CA THR A 211 83.18 -32.46 7.14
C THR A 211 83.38 -31.34 8.19
N SER A 212 83.58 -31.72 9.46
CA SER A 212 84.30 -31.01 10.56
C SER A 212 83.93 -29.57 10.96
N GLN A 213 83.53 -29.33 12.22
CA GLN A 213 84.31 -29.13 13.47
C GLN A 213 84.34 -27.64 13.85
N GLN A 214 83.82 -27.30 15.03
CA GLN A 214 84.60 -27.06 16.26
C GLN A 214 83.68 -27.18 17.47
#